data_AF-A0A2D0HEW1-F1
#
_entry.id   AF-A0A2D0HEW1-F1
#
_cell.length_a   1.000
_cell.length_b   1.000
_cell.length_c   1.000
_cell.angle_alpha   90.00
_cell.angle_beta   90.00
_cell.angle_gamma   90.00
#
_symmetry.space_group_name_H-M   'P 1'
#
loop_
_entity.id
_entity.type
_entity.pdbx_description
1 polymer ?
#
loop_
_entity_poly.entity_id
_entity_poly.type
_entity_poly.pdbx_seq_one_letter_code
_entity_poly.pdbx_strand_id
1 'polypeptide(L)' 'MKTIETIATVTKDGKITAQLPLDIPEGEHQVVIVIDEKPLAEKAESKEKRPPLNFPVDNYGPWPENLSLRREDMYGDWGR' A
#
# COMPACT_ATOMS: atom_id res chain seq x y z
N MET A 1 15.02 -17.02 33.92
CA MET A 1 14.10 -16.33 33.02
C MET A 1 13.56 -17.34 32.03
N LYS A 2 12.25 -17.57 31.98
CA LYS A 2 11.61 -18.38 30.94
C LYS A 2 10.85 -17.40 30.03
N THR A 3 11.25 -17.30 28.77
CA THR A 3 10.56 -16.48 27.76
C THR A 3 9.56 -17.35 27.04
N ILE A 4 8.31 -16.92 26.96
CA ILE A 4 7.25 -17.63 26.22
C ILE A 4 7.05 -16.90 24.91
N GLU A 5 7.54 -17.50 23.83
CA GLU A 5 7.27 -17.06 22.47
C GLU A 5 6.07 -17.85 21.96
N THR A 6 4.93 -17.18 21.77
CA THR A 6 3.71 -17.82 21.27
C THR A 6 3.02 -16.91 20.25
N ILE A 7 2.34 -17.53 19.30
CA ILE A 7 1.54 -16.82 18.30
C ILE A 7 0.15 -16.65 18.89
N ALA A 8 -0.24 -15.41 19.18
CA ALA A 8 -1.56 -15.10 19.70
C ALA A 8 -2.42 -14.43 18.62
N THR A 9 -3.67 -14.86 18.50
CA THR A 9 -4.64 -14.27 17.56
C THR A 9 -5.33 -13.08 18.22
N VAL A 10 -5.25 -11.91 17.60
CA VAL A 10 -6.02 -10.73 18.00
C VAL A 10 -7.46 -10.92 17.54
N THR A 11 -8.42 -10.93 18.47
CA THR A 11 -9.86 -10.99 18.11
C THR A 11 -10.33 -9.64 17.54
N LYS A 12 -11.48 -9.62 16.86
CA LYS A 12 -12.06 -8.38 16.29
C LYS A 12 -12.27 -7.27 17.33
N ASP A 13 -12.35 -7.63 18.60
CA ASP A 13 -12.51 -6.70 19.73
C ASP A 13 -11.17 -6.15 20.26
N GLY A 14 -10.06 -6.43 19.58
CA GLY A 14 -8.72 -5.97 19.97
C GLY A 14 -8.15 -6.70 21.20
N LYS A 15 -8.72 -7.86 21.57
CA LYS A 15 -8.25 -8.65 22.72
C LYS A 15 -7.30 -9.75 22.26
N ILE A 16 -6.23 -9.96 23.04
CA ILE A 16 -5.29 -11.07 22.89
C ILE A 16 -5.60 -12.11 23.96
N THR A 17 -5.93 -13.34 23.54
CA THR A 17 -6.06 -14.49 24.45
C THR A 17 -4.88 -15.44 24.24
N ALA A 18 -4.17 -15.75 25.32
CA ALA A 18 -3.06 -16.71 25.30
C ALA A 18 -3.36 -17.83 26.31
N GLN A 19 -3.30 -19.08 25.86
CA GLN A 19 -3.34 -20.23 26.77
C GLN A 19 -1.92 -20.52 27.23
N LEU A 20 -1.68 -20.35 28.54
CA LEU A 20 -0.42 -20.71 29.16
C LEU A 20 -0.36 -22.23 29.38
N PRO A 21 0.78 -22.89 29.12
CA PRO A 21 0.96 -24.30 29.44
C PRO A 21 0.94 -24.52 30.96
N LEU A 22 0.50 -25.70 31.39
CA LEU A 22 0.32 -26.09 32.79
C LEU A 22 1.64 -26.10 33.62
N ASP A 23 2.78 -25.99 32.95
CA ASP A 23 4.13 -26.06 33.53
C ASP A 23 4.61 -24.73 34.14
N ILE A 24 3.72 -23.74 34.23
CA ILE A 24 3.98 -22.44 34.88
C ILE A 24 3.21 -22.43 36.20
N PRO A 25 3.91 -22.35 37.35
CA PRO A 25 3.25 -22.32 38.64
C PRO A 25 2.42 -21.04 38.79
N GLU A 26 1.31 -21.15 39.51
CA GLU A 26 0.51 -20.02 39.96
C GLU A 26 1.38 -19.03 40.74
N GLY A 27 1.34 -17.76 40.35
CA GLY A 27 2.19 -16.72 40.91
C GLY A 27 2.25 -15.46 40.05
N GLU A 28 2.89 -14.42 40.58
CA GLU A 28 3.16 -13.19 39.82
C GLU A 28 4.27 -13.43 38.80
N HIS A 29 3.97 -13.19 37.52
CA HIS A 29 4.92 -13.30 36.43
C HIS A 29 4.93 -12.01 35.63
N GLN A 30 6.13 -11.51 35.33
CA GLN A 30 6.29 -10.38 34.41
C GLN A 30 6.13 -10.88 32.97
N VAL A 31 5.13 -10.37 32.26
CA VAL A 31 4.86 -10.71 30.86
C VAL A 31 5.38 -9.59 29.96
N VAL A 32 6.14 -9.95 28.93
CA VAL A 32 6.61 -9.03 27.89
C VAL A 32 6.00 -9.45 26.56
N ILE A 33 5.17 -8.59 25.96
CA ILE A 33 4.54 -8.81 24.66
C ILE A 33 5.29 -7.97 23.64
N VAL A 34 5.90 -8.61 22.65
CA VAL A 34 6.55 -7.94 21.52
C VAL A 34 5.70 -8.17 20.28
N ILE A 35 5.10 -7.11 19.75
CA ILE A 35 4.33 -7.15 18.51
C ILE A 35 5.28 -6.73 17.40
N ASP A 36 5.73 -7.70 16.61
CA ASP A 36 6.46 -7.46 15.37
C ASP A 36 5.45 -7.50 14.23
N GLU A 37 5.00 -6.34 13.79
CA GLU A 37 4.08 -6.20 12.67
C GLU A 37 4.82 -6.52 11.37
N LYS A 38 4.87 -7.81 11.03
CA LYS A 38 5.21 -8.21 9.67
C LYS A 38 4.06 -7.74 8.79
N PRO A 39 4.27 -6.84 7.81
CA PRO A 39 3.23 -6.53 6.86
C PRO A 39 2.79 -7.87 6.28
N LEU A 40 1.53 -8.23 6.52
CA LEU A 40 0.87 -9.31 5.81
C LEU A 40 1.14 -8.98 4.37
N ALA A 41 2.06 -9.73 3.74
CA ALA A 41 2.50 -9.50 2.38
C ALA A 41 1.25 -9.09 1.63
N GLU A 42 1.20 -7.80 1.22
CA GLU A 42 0.06 -7.22 0.53
C GLU A 42 -0.42 -8.32 -0.36
N LYS A 43 -1.66 -8.81 -0.10
CA LYS A 43 -2.25 -9.97 -0.76
C LYS A 43 -1.59 -10.02 -2.10
N ALA A 44 -0.79 -11.04 -2.38
CA ALA A 44 -0.13 -11.15 -3.66
C ALA A 44 -1.28 -11.12 -4.67
N GLU A 45 -1.64 -9.92 -5.10
CA GLU A 45 -2.50 -9.64 -6.21
C GLU A 45 -1.66 -10.32 -7.24
N SER A 46 -2.15 -11.50 -7.63
CA SER A 46 -1.57 -12.25 -8.70
C SER A 46 -1.24 -11.19 -9.73
N LYS A 47 0.06 -11.06 -10.06
CA LYS A 47 0.48 -10.30 -11.22
C LYS A 47 -0.02 -11.03 -12.47
N GLU A 48 -1.28 -11.43 -12.49
CA GLU A 48 -2.05 -11.63 -13.70
C GLU A 48 -1.87 -10.33 -14.45
N LYS A 49 -1.11 -10.42 -15.55
CA LYS A 49 -0.92 -9.33 -16.48
C LYS A 49 -2.32 -8.91 -16.91
N ARG A 50 -2.82 -7.81 -16.31
CA ARG A 50 -4.09 -7.22 -16.71
C ARG A 50 -3.97 -6.92 -18.20
N PRO A 51 -4.93 -7.35 -19.04
CA PRO A 51 -4.88 -7.03 -20.45
C PRO A 51 -4.81 -5.49 -20.59
N PRO A 52 -4.01 -4.98 -21.54
CA PRO A 52 -3.93 -3.54 -21.76
C PRO A 52 -5.31 -3.02 -22.15
N LEU A 53 -5.68 -1.86 -21.60
CA LEU A 53 -6.91 -1.18 -21.95
C LEU A 53 -6.83 -0.70 -23.41
N ASN A 54 -7.84 -1.04 -24.21
CA ASN A 54 -7.94 -0.60 -25.59
C ASN A 54 -8.71 0.73 -25.65
N PHE A 55 -7.99 1.84 -25.57
CA PHE A 55 -8.58 3.18 -25.74
C PHE A 55 -8.57 3.57 -27.22
N PRO A 56 -9.62 4.25 -27.72
CA PRO A 56 -9.58 4.84 -29.05
C PRO A 56 -8.42 5.84 -29.12
N VAL A 57 -7.65 5.79 -30.20
CA VAL A 57 -6.56 6.72 -30.46
C VAL A 57 -7.06 7.78 -31.44
N ASP A 58 -7.20 9.01 -30.96
CA ASP A 58 -7.49 10.15 -31.83
C ASP A 58 -6.23 10.53 -32.61
N ASN A 59 -6.32 10.51 -33.94
CA ASN A 59 -5.27 10.98 -34.84
C ASN A 59 -5.76 12.19 -35.62
N TYR A 60 -5.29 13.38 -35.23
CA TYR A 60 -5.64 14.65 -35.86
C TYR A 60 -4.77 15.03 -37.07
N GLY A 61 -3.88 14.12 -37.51
CA GLY A 61 -2.94 14.37 -38.59
C GLY A 61 -1.70 15.15 -38.14
N PRO A 62 -0.80 15.50 -39.08
CA PRO A 62 0.39 16.28 -38.78
C PRO A 62 0.02 17.71 -38.38
N TRP A 63 0.87 18.30 -37.53
CA TRP A 63 0.75 19.72 -37.21
C TRP A 63 0.96 20.59 -38.46
N PRO A 64 0.31 21.78 -38.54
CA PRO A 64 0.56 22.72 -39.62
C PRO A 64 2.03 23.14 -39.68
N GLU A 65 2.60 23.25 -40.89
CA GLU A 65 4.00 23.62 -41.10
C GLU A 65 4.37 24.98 -40.51
N ASN A 66 3.40 25.89 -40.40
CA ASN A 66 3.54 27.25 -39.89
C ASN A 66 2.90 27.44 -38.51
N LEU A 67 2.68 26.35 -37.76
CA LEU A 67 2.14 26.46 -36.39
C LEU A 67 3.13 27.21 -35.50
N SER A 68 2.74 28.40 -35.05
CA SER A 68 3.47 29.10 -34.01
C SER A 68 2.92 28.75 -32.63
N LEU A 69 3.82 28.38 -31.72
CA LEU A 69 3.54 28.16 -30.30
C LEU A 69 4.04 29.32 -29.43
N ARG A 70 4.33 30.48 -30.05
CA ARG A 70 4.70 31.69 -29.33
C ARG A 70 3.50 32.24 -28.58
N ARG A 71 3.74 32.82 -27.40
CA ARG A 71 2.68 33.39 -26.56
C ARG A 71 1.96 34.51 -27.30
N GLU A 72 2.72 35.30 -28.05
CA GLU A 72 2.25 36.41 -28.86
C GLU A 72 1.25 35.94 -29.94
N ASP A 73 1.55 34.82 -30.62
CA ASP A 73 0.69 34.24 -31.66
C ASP A 73 -0.51 33.48 -31.08
N MET A 74 -0.34 32.82 -29.92
CA MET A 74 -1.41 32.07 -29.25
C MET A 74 -2.39 32.96 -28.50
N TYR A 75 -1.91 34.04 -27.88
CA TYR A 75 -2.70 34.89 -26.96
C TYR A 75 -2.85 36.33 -27.45
N GLY A 76 -2.28 36.69 -28.61
CA GLY A 76 -2.34 38.05 -29.14
C GLY A 76 -1.59 39.08 -28.29
N ASP A 77 -0.67 38.63 -27.43
CA ASP A 77 0.01 39.46 -26.44
C ASP A 77 1.32 40.03 -26.99
N TRP A 78 1.20 41.05 -27.84
CA TRP A 78 2.32 41.68 -28.54
C TRP A 78 3.02 42.80 -27.76
N GLY A 79 2.80 42.88 -26.43
CA GLY A 79 3.36 43.93 -25.60
C GLY A 79 2.78 45.31 -25.93
N ARG A 80 1.81 45.75 -25.15
CA ARG A 80 1.53 47.18 -24.96
C ARG A 80 2.05 47.62 -23.61
#